data_AF-A0A0G1QH70-F1
#
_entry.id   AF-A0A0G1QH70-F1
#
_cell.length_a   1.000
_cell.length_b   1.000
_cell.length_c   1.000
_cell.angle_alpha   90.00
_cell.angle_beta   90.00
_cell.angle_gamma   90.00
#
_symmetry.space_group_name_H-M   'P 1'
#
loop_
_entity.id
_entity.type
_entity.pdbx_description
1 polymer ?
#
loop_
_entity_poly.entity_id
_entity_poly.type
_entity_poly.pdbx_seq_one_letter_code
_entity_poly.pdbx_strand_id
1 'polypeptide(L)'
;MTDLNFGPIVAPGGYQPGSDLASSTGAVERLISNTLIVLTAVSGIAFILYFVLGGLSWITAGGDKGKVDKAKSMMTNGAIGLIIIVVSYAIVWIVGTALGVDILEPGKLIQETITF
;
A
#
# COMPACT_ATOMS: atom_id res chain seq x y z
N MET A 1 23.19 -21.63 -46.28
CA MET A 1 22.12 -22.37 -45.57
C MET A 1 21.60 -21.38 -44.55
N THR A 2 20.63 -20.55 -44.93
CA THR A 2 20.13 -19.48 -44.05
C THR A 2 19.13 -20.10 -43.08
N ASP A 3 19.50 -20.08 -41.80
CA ASP A 3 18.67 -20.44 -40.65
C ASP A 3 17.30 -19.74 -40.75
N LEU A 4 16.25 -20.55 -40.84
CA LEU A 4 14.88 -20.08 -40.81
C LEU A 4 14.56 -19.64 -39.38
N ASN A 5 14.55 -18.33 -39.14
CA ASN A 5 14.12 -17.72 -37.89
C ASN A 5 12.59 -17.76 -37.78
N PHE A 6 12.05 -18.75 -37.06
CA PHE A 6 10.64 -18.85 -36.75
C PHE A 6 10.38 -18.05 -35.47
N GLY A 7 9.71 -16.89 -35.62
CA GLY A 7 9.33 -16.03 -34.50
C GLY A 7 8.56 -16.78 -33.39
N PRO A 8 8.37 -16.14 -32.23
CA PRO A 8 7.78 -16.78 -31.06
C PRO A 8 6.39 -17.35 -31.39
N ILE A 9 6.24 -18.66 -31.19
CA ILE A 9 4.99 -19.38 -31.45
C ILE A 9 3.99 -19.00 -30.38
N VAL A 10 3.01 -18.20 -30.76
CA VAL A 10 1.83 -17.88 -29.95
C VAL A 10 0.74 -18.92 -30.20
N ALA A 11 0.34 -19.64 -29.15
CA ALA A 11 -0.71 -20.64 -29.24
C ALA A 11 -2.07 -19.96 -29.51
N PRO A 12 -2.92 -20.51 -30.40
CA PRO A 12 -4.29 -20.04 -30.57
C PRO A 12 -5.02 -20.14 -29.23
N GLY A 13 -5.32 -19.00 -28.61
CA GLY A 13 -5.80 -18.91 -27.23
C GLY A 13 -5.08 -17.86 -26.38
N GLY A 14 -4.00 -17.25 -26.89
CA GLY A 14 -3.34 -16.12 -26.20
C GLY A 14 -2.48 -16.51 -24.99
N TYR A 15 -2.28 -17.81 -24.75
CA TYR A 15 -1.39 -18.31 -23.72
C TYR A 15 0.06 -18.04 -24.13
N GLN A 16 0.65 -16.96 -23.61
CA GLN A 16 2.08 -16.72 -23.61
C GLN A 16 2.64 -17.25 -22.28
N PRO A 17 3.43 -18.33 -22.26
CA PRO A 17 4.07 -18.81 -21.05
C PRO A 17 4.96 -17.70 -20.46
N GLY A 18 4.56 -17.15 -19.30
CA GLY A 18 5.28 -16.09 -18.58
C GLY A 18 4.53 -14.75 -18.44
N SER A 19 3.57 -14.41 -19.30
CA SER A 19 2.82 -13.14 -19.21
C SER A 19 1.57 -13.23 -18.32
N ASP A 20 0.98 -14.41 -18.18
CA ASP A 20 -0.26 -14.60 -17.40
C ASP A 20 -0.01 -14.44 -15.89
N LEU A 21 1.18 -14.82 -15.42
CA LEU A 21 1.58 -14.63 -14.02
C LEU A 21 1.90 -13.16 -13.72
N ALA A 22 2.59 -12.47 -14.64
CA ALA A 22 2.87 -11.04 -14.52
C ALA A 22 1.57 -10.20 -14.55
N SER A 23 0.62 -10.59 -15.40
CA SER A 23 -0.70 -9.94 -15.49
C SER A 23 -1.54 -10.15 -14.22
N SER A 24 -1.47 -11.35 -13.64
CA SER A 24 -2.14 -11.68 -12.38
C SER A 24 -1.54 -10.92 -11.19
N THR A 25 -0.21 -10.83 -11.13
CA THR A 25 0.50 -10.04 -10.11
C THR A 25 0.17 -8.55 -10.23
N GLY A 26 0.17 -7.99 -11.44
CA GLY A 26 -0.17 -6.58 -11.66
C GLY A 26 -1.62 -6.21 -11.30
N ALA A 27 -2.57 -7.14 -11.47
CA ALA A 27 -3.96 -6.93 -11.04
C ALA A 27 -4.08 -6.86 -9.50
N VAL A 28 -3.41 -7.78 -8.79
CA VAL A 28 -3.36 -7.80 -7.32
C VAL A 28 -2.62 -6.58 -6.78
N GLU A 29 -1.51 -6.21 -7.41
CA GLU A 29 -0.73 -5.01 -7.10
C GLU A 29 -1.59 -3.74 -7.19
N ARG A 30 -2.33 -3.58 -8.29
CA ARG A 30 -3.20 -2.41 -8.50
C ARG A 30 -4.35 -2.37 -7.50
N LEU A 31 -4.92 -3.51 -7.13
CA LEU A 31 -5.96 -3.60 -6.10
C LEU A 31 -5.41 -3.21 -4.72
N ILE A 32 -4.24 -3.73 -4.34
CA ILE A 32 -3.58 -3.41 -3.07
C ILE A 32 -3.22 -1.93 -3.03
N SER A 33 -2.58 -1.41 -4.08
CA SER A 33 -2.14 -0.01 -4.15
C SER A 33 -3.33 0.96 -4.07
N ASN A 34 -4.39 0.73 -4.85
CA ASN A 34 -5.60 1.56 -4.78
C ASN A 34 -6.27 1.49 -3.40
N THR A 35 -6.34 0.29 -2.81
CA THR A 35 -6.91 0.11 -1.47
C THR A 35 -6.10 0.89 -0.44
N LEU A 36 -4.77 0.77 -0.45
CA LEU A 36 -3.88 1.47 0.49
C LEU A 36 -3.98 2.98 0.38
N ILE A 37 -4.11 3.54 -0.83
CA ILE A 37 -4.28 4.98 -1.04
C ILE A 37 -5.57 5.46 -0.38
N VAL A 38 -6.69 4.78 -0.64
CA VAL A 38 -7.99 5.13 -0.06
C VAL A 38 -7.96 4.99 1.46
N LEU A 39 -7.41 3.88 1.96
CA LEU A 39 -7.35 3.57 3.38
C LEU A 39 -6.48 4.60 4.13
N THR A 40 -5.31 4.95 3.57
CA THR A 40 -4.42 5.96 4.15
C THR A 40 -5.06 7.34 4.17
N ALA A 41 -5.75 7.75 3.10
CA ALA A 41 -6.45 9.03 3.06
C ALA A 41 -7.56 9.12 4.12
N VAL A 42 -8.40 8.07 4.23
CA VAL A 42 -9.47 8.00 5.23
C VAL A 42 -8.89 7.97 6.64
N SER A 43 -7.86 7.15 6.88
CA SER A 43 -7.22 7.03 8.18
C SER A 43 -6.51 8.32 8.62
N GLY A 44 -5.88 9.07 7.70
CA GLY A 44 -5.27 10.35 8.02
C GLY A 44 -6.30 11.38 8.53
N ILE A 45 -7.45 11.47 7.86
CA ILE A 45 -8.55 12.35 8.27
C ILE A 45 -9.11 11.88 9.62
N ALA A 46 -9.36 10.57 9.78
CA ALA A 46 -9.86 10.01 11.03
C ALA A 46 -8.88 10.25 12.19
N PHE A 47 -7.57 10.10 11.97
CA PHE A 47 -6.53 10.35 12.97
C PHE A 47 -6.60 11.78 13.49
N ILE A 48 -6.70 12.78 12.61
CA ILE A 48 -6.79 14.19 13.01
C ILE A 48 -8.04 14.40 13.88
N LEU A 49 -9.20 13.86 13.48
CA LEU A 49 -10.43 13.98 14.26
C LEU A 49 -10.29 13.34 15.66
N TYR A 50 -9.76 12.12 15.72
CA TYR A 50 -9.54 11.42 16.98
C TYR A 50 -8.51 12.11 17.87
N PHE A 51 -7.45 12.68 17.28
CA PHE A 51 -6.41 13.39 18.01
C PHE A 51 -6.96 14.67 18.66
N VAL A 52 -7.76 15.45 17.92
CA VAL A 52 -8.42 16.65 18.45
C VAL A 52 -9.42 16.28 19.53
N LEU A 53 -10.28 15.28 19.32
CA LEU A 53 -11.26 14.84 20.31
C LEU A 53 -10.59 14.28 21.58
N GLY A 54 -9.51 13.52 21.44
CA GLY A 54 -8.72 13.01 22.56
C GLY A 54 -8.06 14.14 23.36
N GLY A 55 -7.47 15.13 22.67
CA GLY A 55 -6.89 16.32 23.29
C GLY A 55 -7.92 17.17 24.04
N LEU A 56 -9.08 17.42 23.42
CA LEU A 56 -10.18 18.15 24.06
C LEU A 56 -10.73 17.38 25.28
N SER A 57 -10.88 16.06 25.17
CA SER A 57 -11.31 15.22 26.28
C SER A 57 -10.31 15.22 27.43
N TRP A 58 -9.01 15.33 27.15
CA TRP A 58 -7.98 15.42 28.17
C TRP A 58 -7.99 16.77 28.89
N ILE A 59 -8.11 17.88 28.14
CA ILE A 59 -8.21 19.24 28.70
C ILE A 59 -9.49 19.39 29.55
N THR A 60 -10.61 18.86 29.06
CA THR A 60 -11.92 18.97 29.74
C THR A 60 -12.06 18.02 30.94
N ALA A 61 -11.12 17.07 31.13
CA ALA A 61 -11.15 16.14 32.25
C ALA A 61 -10.97 16.83 33.62
N GLY A 62 -10.34 18.01 33.66
CA GLY A 62 -10.31 18.87 34.85
C GLY A 62 -9.72 18.23 36.12
N GLY A 63 -8.93 17.16 35.99
CA GLY A 63 -8.34 16.41 37.12
C GLY A 63 -9.14 15.18 37.56
N ASP A 64 -10.29 14.87 36.96
CA ASP A 64 -11.00 13.61 37.16
C ASP A 64 -10.19 12.45 36.57
N LYS A 65 -9.68 11.56 37.43
CA LYS A 65 -8.82 10.45 37.03
C LYS A 65 -9.49 9.53 35.99
N GLY A 66 -10.78 9.26 36.13
CA GLY A 66 -11.50 8.39 35.19
C GLY A 66 -11.59 8.99 33.79
N LYS A 67 -11.84 10.29 33.68
CA LYS A 67 -11.84 11.01 32.40
C LYS A 67 -10.44 11.13 31.80
N VAL A 68 -9.41 11.32 32.63
CA VAL A 68 -8.01 11.36 32.17
C VAL A 68 -7.57 10.00 31.63
N ASP A 69 -7.90 8.90 32.31
CA ASP A 69 -7.56 7.54 31.87
C ASP A 69 -8.30 7.16 30.57
N LYS A 70 -9.56 7.60 30.44
CA LYS A 70 -10.32 7.44 29.20
C LYS A 70 -9.73 8.25 28.04
N ALA A 71 -9.35 9.51 28.28
CA ALA A 71 -8.71 10.35 27.27
C ALA A 71 -7.35 9.79 26.84
N LYS A 72 -6.54 9.31 27.79
CA LYS A 72 -5.29 8.61 27.50
C LYS A 72 -5.53 7.37 26.65
N SER A 73 -6.48 6.52 27.02
CA SER A 73 -6.80 5.31 26.25
C SER A 73 -7.22 5.65 24.81
N MET A 74 -7.99 6.72 24.63
CA MET A 74 -8.39 7.22 23.31
C MET A 74 -7.18 7.68 22.48
N MET A 75 -6.25 8.42 23.09
CA MET A 75 -5.02 8.88 22.44
C MET A 75 -4.09 7.70 22.08
N THR A 76 -3.94 6.73 22.99
CA THR A 76 -3.12 5.52 22.74
C THR A 76 -3.69 4.69 21.60
N ASN A 77 -5.02 4.48 21.57
CA ASN A 77 -5.68 3.76 20.48
C ASN A 77 -5.55 4.50 19.14
N GLY A 78 -5.65 5.83 19.14
CA GLY A 78 -5.39 6.65 17.95
C GLY A 78 -3.94 6.54 17.47
N ALA A 79 -2.97 6.56 18.38
CA ALA A 79 -1.55 6.38 18.06
C ALA A 79 -1.25 4.99 17.48
N ILE A 80 -1.88 3.93 18.01
CA ILE A 80 -1.79 2.57 17.47
C ILE A 80 -2.29 2.52 16.03
N GLY A 81 -3.41 3.18 15.72
CA GLY A 81 -3.92 3.29 14.36
C GLY A 81 -2.91 3.94 13.40
N LEU A 82 -2.24 5.00 13.83
CA LEU A 82 -1.18 5.64 13.03
C LEU A 82 0.03 4.71 12.82
N ILE A 83 0.46 4.01 13.86
CA ILE A 83 1.58 3.07 13.78
C ILE A 83 1.27 1.95 12.77
N ILE A 84 0.05 1.42 12.77
CA ILE A 84 -0.35 0.36 11.81
C ILE A 84 -0.20 0.84 10.37
N ILE A 85 -0.53 2.09 10.05
CA ILE A 85 -0.36 2.64 8.70
C ILE A 85 1.11 2.67 8.31
N VAL A 86 1.97 3.19 9.19
CA VAL A 86 3.42 3.25 8.96
C VAL A 86 4.01 1.85 8.74
N VAL A 87 3.61 0.89 9.58
CA VAL A 87 4.06 -0.51 9.45
C VAL A 87 3.51 -1.15 8.17
N SER A 88 2.29 -0.85 7.77
CA SER A 88 1.71 -1.35 6.52
C SER A 88 2.51 -0.89 5.31
N TYR A 89 2.95 0.37 5.27
CA TYR A 89 3.83 0.87 4.21
C TYR A 89 5.19 0.15 4.21
N ALA A 90 5.78 -0.08 5.38
CA ALA A 90 7.04 -0.80 5.50
C ALA A 90 6.94 -2.24 4.97
N ILE A 91 5.85 -2.95 5.28
CA ILE A 91 5.62 -4.31 4.79
C ILE A 91 5.48 -4.32 3.26
N VAL A 92 4.69 -3.41 2.70
CA VAL A 92 4.49 -3.31 1.24
C VAL A 92 5.81 -3.04 0.52
N TRP A 93 6.64 -2.18 1.09
CA TRP A 93 7.99 -1.91 0.57
C TRP A 93 8.88 -3.18 0.60
N ILE A 94 8.91 -3.90 1.72
CA ILE A 94 9.66 -5.16 1.85
C ILE A 94 9.17 -6.19 0.84
N VAL A 95 7.85 -6.35 0.68
CA VAL A 95 7.27 -7.30 -0.28
C VAL A 95 7.60 -6.90 -1.72
N GLY A 96 7.53 -5.61 -2.07
CA GLY A 96 7.93 -5.13 -3.39
C GLY A 96 9.40 -5.45 -3.71
N THR A 97 10.30 -5.13 -2.78
CA THR A 97 11.74 -5.45 -2.95
C THR A 97 12.02 -6.95 -3.01
N ALA A 98 11.31 -7.77 -2.25
CA ALA A 98 11.47 -9.23 -2.26
C ALA A 98 10.99 -9.89 -3.56
N LEU A 99 9.96 -9.32 -4.21
CA LEU A 99 9.43 -9.79 -5.49
C LEU A 99 10.20 -9.22 -6.69
N GLY A 100 11.16 -8.32 -6.49
CA GLY A 100 11.95 -7.70 -7.56
C GLY A 100 11.12 -6.77 -8.47
N VAL A 101 9.93 -6.39 -8.02
CA VAL A 101 9.02 -5.47 -8.71
C VAL A 101 8.92 -4.22 -7.84
N ASP A 102 9.39 -3.09 -8.37
CA ASP A 102 9.24 -1.79 -7.71
C ASP A 102 7.79 -1.31 -7.82
N ILE A 103 6.89 -1.94 -7.06
CA ILE A 103 5.45 -1.64 -6.93
C ILE A 103 5.23 -0.15 -6.55
N LEU A 104 6.25 0.46 -5.96
CA LEU A 104 6.23 1.84 -5.50
C LEU A 104 6.78 2.85 -6.54
N GLU A 105 7.38 2.41 -7.65
CA GLU A 105 7.91 3.25 -8.73
C GLU A 105 7.46 2.78 -10.14
N PRO A 106 6.14 2.84 -10.45
CA PRO A 106 5.63 2.42 -11.77
C PRO A 106 6.16 3.25 -12.96
N GLY A 107 6.84 4.37 -12.68
CA GLY A 107 7.45 5.24 -13.70
C GLY A 107 8.73 4.69 -14.34
N LYS A 108 9.37 3.66 -13.76
CA LYS A 108 10.62 3.10 -14.29
C LYS A 108 10.40 2.05 -15.39
N LEU A 109 9.30 1.29 -15.27
CA LEU A 109 8.91 0.23 -16.22
C LEU A 109 8.60 0.76 -17.63
N ILE A 110 8.19 2.03 -17.74
CA ILE A 110 7.90 2.68 -19.02
C ILE A 110 9.16 3.23 -19.73
N GLN A 111 10.28 3.43 -19.03
CA GLN A 111 11.51 3.96 -19.66
C GLN A 111 12.39 2.88 -20.28
N GLU A 112 12.40 1.68 -19.69
CA GLU A 112 13.16 0.52 -20.21
C GLU A 112 12.55 -0.02 -21.52
N THR A 113 11.25 0.19 -21.74
CA THR A 113 10.58 -0.18 -23.00
C THR A 113 10.84 0.82 -24.14
N ILE A 114 11.26 2.06 -23.83
CA ILE A 114 11.44 3.14 -24.83
C ILE A 114 12.92 3.42 -25.13
N THR A 115 13.84 2.96 -24.28
CA THR A 115 15.29 3.10 -24.50
C THR A 115 15.84 1.79 -25.05
N PHE A 116 15.98 1.73 -26.39
CA PHE A 116 16.79 0.72 -27.07
C PHE A 116 18.27 0.85 -26.71
#